data_AF-A0A7Y1U7U5-F1
#
_entry.id   AF-A0A7Y1U7U5-F1
#
_cell.length_a   1.000
_cell.length_b   1.000
_cell.length_c   1.000
_cell.angle_alpha   90.00
_cell.angle_beta   90.00
_cell.angle_gamma   90.00
#
_symmetry.space_group_name_H-M   'P 1'
#
loop_
_entity.id
_entity.type
_entity.pdbx_description
1 polymer ?
#
loop_
_entity_poly.entity_id
_entity_poly.type
_entity_poly.pdbx_seq_one_letter_code
_entity_poly.pdbx_strand_id
1 'polypeptide(L)' 'MENFWIIALSLFVFNTLLIWRVTRKYFKREYGKAMWKNWTVQTYHWQGAIYLSTGLTFLMLVLLKWADLLSL' A
#
# COMPACT_ATOMS: atom_id res chain seq x y z
N MET A 1 19.72 -5.31 -12.48
CA MET A 1 18.39 -5.07 -13.12
C MET A 1 17.39 -6.22 -12.98
N GLU A 2 17.78 -7.51 -13.00
CA GLU A 2 16.82 -8.64 -12.90
C GLU A 2 16.06 -8.70 -11.56
N ASN A 3 16.68 -8.27 -10.45
CA ASN A 3 16.07 -8.32 -9.12
C ASN A 3 15.27 -7.05 -8.74
N PHE A 4 15.24 -6.03 -9.61
CA PHE A 4 14.53 -4.77 -9.35
C PHE A 4 13.04 -5.00 -9.07
N TRP A 5 12.43 -5.87 -9.86
CA TRP A 5 11.02 -6.22 -9.74
C TRP A 5 10.69 -6.89 -8.41
N ILE A 6 11.62 -7.67 -7.84
CA ILE A 6 11.46 -8.31 -6.53
C ILE A 6 11.44 -7.24 -5.43
N ILE A 7 12.34 -6.25 -5.50
CA ILE A 7 12.39 -5.13 -4.56
C ILE A 7 11.11 -4.30 -4.65
N ALA A 8 10.69 -3.96 -5.86
CA ALA A 8 9.46 -3.20 -6.10
C ALA A 8 8.22 -3.94 -5.59
N LEU A 9 8.12 -5.24 -5.85
CA LEU A 9 7.01 -6.07 -5.38
C LEU A 9 7.01 -6.20 -3.85
N SER A 10 8.19 -6.39 -3.24
CA SER A 10 8.33 -6.48 -1.79
C SER A 10 7.91 -5.17 -1.11
N LEU A 11 8.36 -4.02 -1.64
CA LEU A 11 7.95 -2.70 -1.14
C LEU A 11 6.45 -2.48 -1.31
N PHE A 12 5.88 -2.86 -2.46
CA PHE A 12 4.45 -2.72 -2.71
C PHE A 12 3.61 -3.53 -1.72
N VAL A 13 3.95 -4.81 -1.51
CA VAL A 13 3.22 -5.67 -0.56
C VAL A 13 3.38 -5.14 0.86
N PHE A 14 4.60 -4.75 1.26
CA PHE A 14 4.86 -4.19 2.58
C PHE A 14 4.04 -2.91 2.83
N ASN A 15 4.08 -1.97 1.89
CA ASN A 15 3.32 -0.72 1.95
C ASN A 15 1.81 -0.99 2.00
N THR A 16 1.31 -1.92 1.18
CA THR A 16 -0.11 -2.31 1.15
C THR A 16 -0.57 -2.85 2.49
N LEU A 17 0.19 -3.76 3.09
CA LEU A 17 -0.16 -4.33 4.40
C LEU A 17 -0.13 -3.27 5.51
N LEU A 18 0.84 -2.35 5.46
CA LEU A 18 0.98 -1.28 6.44
C LEU A 18 -0.18 -0.28 6.33
N ILE A 19 -0.45 0.22 5.13
CA ILE A 19 -1.57 1.14 4.85
C ILE A 19 -2.89 0.48 5.20
N TRP A 20 -3.12 -0.76 4.76
CA TRP A 20 -4.33 -1.50 5.07
C TRP A 20 -4.54 -1.65 6.57
N ARG A 21 -3.50 -2.00 7.33
CA ARG A 21 -3.59 -2.16 8.80
C ARG A 21 -3.91 -0.85 9.51
N VAL A 22 -3.28 0.25 9.12
CA VAL A 22 -3.50 1.58 9.71
C VAL A 22 -4.91 2.08 9.38
N THR A 23 -5.26 2.08 8.10
CA THR A 23 -6.56 2.60 7.63
C THR A 23 -7.73 1.72 8.06
N ARG A 24 -7.56 0.40 8.16
CA ARG A 24 -8.62 -0.51 8.65
C ARG A 24 -9.09 -0.14 10.06
N LYS A 25 -8.18 0.25 10.96
CA LYS A 25 -8.55 0.65 12.33
C LYS A 25 -9.39 1.94 12.30
N TYR A 26 -9.01 2.88 11.44
CA TYR A 26 -9.73 4.14 11.26
C TYR A 26 -11.11 3.92 10.61
N PHE A 27 -11.17 3.22 9.48
CA PHE A 27 -12.41 2.92 8.76
C PHE A 27 -13.40 2.10 9.59
N LYS A 28 -12.92 1.12 10.36
CA LYS A 28 -13.79 0.32 11.24
C LYS A 28 -14.40 1.16 12.38
N ARG A 29 -13.72 2.22 12.80
CA ARG A 29 -14.25 3.18 13.79
C ARG A 29 -15.29 4.10 13.14
N GLU A 30 -15.01 4.60 11.95
CA GLU A 30 -15.85 5.58 11.24
C GLU A 30 -17.15 4.98 10.70
N TYR A 31 -17.08 3.84 10.01
CA TYR A 31 -18.24 3.20 9.37
C TYR A 31 -19.04 2.30 10.33
N GLY A 32 -18.53 2.05 11.53
CA GLY A 32 -19.12 1.12 12.49
C GLY A 32 -19.03 -0.35 12.06
N LYS A 33 -19.27 -1.27 13.01
CA LYS A 33 -19.09 -2.73 12.80
C LYS A 33 -20.04 -3.31 11.75
N ALA A 34 -21.25 -2.76 11.62
CA ALA A 34 -22.28 -3.26 10.71
C ALA A 34 -21.92 -2.96 9.25
N MET A 35 -21.46 -1.74 8.94
CA MET A 35 -21.16 -1.33 7.57
C MET A 35 -19.80 -1.86 7.10
N TRP A 36 -18.83 -2.04 8.01
CA TRP A 36 -17.58 -2.73 7.70
C TRP A 36 -17.78 -4.20 7.26
N LYS A 37 -18.87 -4.85 7.68
CA LYS A 37 -19.18 -6.23 7.26
C LYS A 37 -19.61 -6.31 5.79
N ASN A 38 -19.98 -5.18 5.18
CA ASN A 38 -20.34 -5.14 3.77
C ASN A 38 -19.09 -5.30 2.89
N TRP A 39 -19.12 -6.27 1.99
CA TRP A 39 -18.03 -6.54 1.05
C TRP A 39 -17.71 -5.34 0.19
N THR A 40 -18.71 -4.57 -0.26
CA THR A 40 -18.50 -3.35 -1.05
C THR A 40 -17.59 -2.35 -0.33
N VAL A 41 -17.84 -2.11 0.96
CA VAL A 41 -17.06 -1.16 1.77
C VAL A 41 -15.64 -1.66 1.96
N GLN A 42 -15.45 -2.97 2.13
CA GLN A 42 -14.12 -3.58 2.20
C GLN A 42 -13.38 -3.46 0.86
N THR A 43 -14.05 -3.68 -0.27
CA THR A 43 -13.44 -3.55 -1.61
C THR A 43 -13.02 -2.11 -1.89
N TYR A 44 -13.85 -1.12 -1.53
CA TYR A 44 -13.48 0.30 -1.64
C TYR A 44 -12.27 0.64 -0.75
N HIS A 45 -12.22 0.09 0.46
CA HIS A 45 -11.07 0.24 1.35
C HIS A 45 -9.79 -0.37 0.74
N TRP A 46 -9.89 -1.58 0.18
CA TRP A 46 -8.78 -2.23 -0.52
C TRP A 46 -8.32 -1.47 -1.76
N GLN A 47 -9.24 -0.93 -2.57
CA GLN A 47 -8.89 -0.08 -3.71
C GLN A 47 -8.11 1.15 -3.26
N GLY A 48 -8.61 1.88 -2.24
CA GLY A 48 -7.91 3.03 -1.69
C GLY A 48 -6.53 2.67 -1.15
N ALA A 49 -6.42 1.54 -0.43
CA ALA A 49 -5.15 1.04 0.06
C ALA A 49 -4.17 0.74 -1.09
N ILE A 50 -4.62 0.09 -2.16
CA ILE A 50 -3.79 -0.20 -3.34
C ILE A 50 -3.32 1.10 -4.00
N TYR A 51 -4.21 2.07 -4.24
CA TYR A 51 -3.82 3.34 -4.87
C TYR A 51 -2.77 4.11 -4.06
N LEU A 52 -2.98 4.25 -2.74
CA LEU A 52 -2.02 4.87 -1.83
C LEU A 52 -0.69 4.11 -1.82
N SER A 53 -0.74 2.77 -1.82
CA SER A 53 0.46 1.93 -1.79
C SER A 53 1.25 2.00 -3.08
N THR A 54 0.58 2.08 -4.24
CA THR A 54 1.23 2.31 -5.54
C THR A 54 1.95 3.66 -5.56
N GLY A 55 1.27 4.73 -5.13
CA GLY A 55 1.88 6.06 -5.06
C GLY A 55 3.09 6.09 -4.12
N LEU A 56 2.96 5.50 -2.92
CA LEU A 56 4.04 5.45 -1.94
C LEU A 56 5.23 4.61 -2.43
N THR A 57 4.95 3.47 -3.06
CA THR A 57 5.99 2.59 -3.63
C THR A 57 6.71 3.28 -4.77
N PHE A 58 6.00 3.98 -5.65
CA PHE A 58 6.61 4.76 -6.72
C PHE A 58 7.51 5.87 -6.17
N LEU A 59 7.05 6.62 -5.16
CA LEU A 59 7.85 7.62 -4.46
C LEU A 59 9.12 7.01 -3.85
N MET A 60 9.02 5.87 -3.18
CA MET A 60 10.19 5.16 -2.63
C MET A 60 11.17 4.75 -3.71
N LEU A 61 10.70 4.16 -4.82
CA LEU A 61 11.57 3.76 -5.93
C LEU A 61 12.27 4.96 -6.59
N VAL A 62 11.57 6.08 -6.75
CA VAL A 62 12.16 7.33 -7.25
C VAL A 62 13.24 7.84 -6.30
N LEU A 63 12.99 7.82 -4.98
CA LEU A 63 13.96 8.21 -3.97
C LEU A 63 15.19 7.28 -3.94
N LEU A 64 15.00 5.95 -3.99
CA LEU A 64 16.12 5.00 -4.06
C LEU A 64 16.96 5.22 -5.33
N LYS A 65 16.31 5.54 -6.46
CA LYS A 65 17.02 5.84 -7.72
C LYS A 65 17.80 7.15 -7.60
N TRP A 66 17.20 8.17 -6.99
CA TRP A 66 17.85 9.46 -6.73
C TRP A 66 19.06 9.33 -5.79
N ALA A 67 18.96 8.46 -4.78
CA ALA A 67 20.04 8.22 -3.82
C ALA A 67 21.16 7.31 -4.38
N ASP A 68 21.09 6.91 -5.65
CA ASP A 68 21.99 5.95 -6.28
C ASP A 68 22.07 4.59 -5.54
N LEU A 69 21.10 4.30 -4.65
CA LEU A 69 21.00 3.03 -3.92
C LEU A 69 20.47 1.90 -4.82
N LEU A 70 19.95 2.27 -5.99
CA LEU A 70 19.40 1.36 -6.99
C LEU A 70 20.42 0.97 -8.08
N SER A 71 21.64 1.50 -8.06
CA SER A 71 22.72 1.17 -9.01
C SER A 71 23.54 -0.05 -8.63
N LEU A 72 23.11 -0.81 -7.63
CA LEU A 72 23.74 -2.06 -7.23
C LEU A 72 23.77 -3.09 -8.38
#